data_AF-R6LZ08-F1
#
_entry.id   AF-R6LZ08-F1
#
_cell.length_a   1.000
_cell.length_b   1.000
_cell.length_c   1.000
_cell.angle_alpha   90.00
_cell.angle_beta   90.00
_cell.angle_gamma   90.00
#
_symmetry.space_group_name_H-M   'P 1'
#
loop_
_entity.id
_entity.type
_entity.pdbx_description
1 polymer ?
#
loop_
_entity_poly.entity_id
_entity_poly.type
_entity_poly.pdbx_seq_one_letter_code
_entity_poly.pdbx_strand_id
1 'polypeptide(L)'
;MKELLSPAGNMECLKAAIHNGADAIYLGGKSFGARAFAGNFTNEELKEAVNYAHLYGVKIYVAANTIIYNNEIKDFLEYINIYIK
;
A
#
# COMPACT_ATOMS: atom_id res chain seq x y z
N MET A 1 18.84 12.16 5.28
CA MET A 1 17.80 12.88 4.51
C MET A 1 16.45 12.53 5.13
N LYS A 2 15.47 13.44 5.16
CA LYS A 2 14.13 13.17 5.73
C LYS A 2 13.21 12.65 4.63
N GLU A 3 12.25 11.79 4.97
CA GLU A 3 11.22 11.26 4.06
C GLU A 3 9.85 11.80 4.49
N LEU A 4 9.12 12.45 3.59
CA LEU A 4 7.73 12.85 3.80
C LEU A 4 6.80 11.70 3.43
N LEU A 5 6.35 10.97 4.45
CA LEU A 5 5.44 9.84 4.33
C LEU A 5 3.98 10.29 4.48
N SER A 6 3.15 10.07 3.46
CA SER A 6 1.73 10.46 3.46
C SER A 6 0.78 9.23 3.46
N PRO A 7 -0.37 9.26 4.16
CA PRO A 7 -1.41 8.24 4.02
C PRO A 7 -2.14 8.33 2.69
N ALA A 8 -2.53 7.19 2.13
CA ALA A 8 -3.58 7.13 1.11
C ALA A 8 -4.61 6.03 1.44
N GLY A 9 -5.90 6.37 1.32
CA GLY A 9 -7.02 5.43 1.44
C GLY A 9 -7.71 5.11 0.10
N ASN A 10 -7.31 5.77 -0.98
CA ASN A 10 -7.77 5.51 -2.34
C ASN A 10 -6.80 6.13 -3.35
N MET A 11 -7.01 5.87 -4.65
CA MET A 11 -6.16 6.40 -5.72
C MET A 11 -6.18 7.93 -5.82
N GLU A 12 -7.27 8.60 -5.47
CA GLU A 12 -7.34 10.07 -5.51
C GLU A 12 -6.41 10.69 -4.47
N CYS A 13 -6.46 10.21 -3.22
CA CYS A 13 -5.55 10.63 -2.16
C CYS A 13 -4.09 10.35 -2.51
N LEU A 14 -3.80 9.19 -3.11
CA LEU A 14 -2.46 8.83 -3.55
C LEU A 14 -1.93 9.82 -4.60
N LYS A 15 -2.71 10.09 -5.64
CA LYS A 15 -2.35 11.05 -6.70
C LYS A 15 -2.12 12.45 -6.12
N ALA A 16 -3.02 12.90 -5.24
CA ALA A 16 -2.89 14.19 -4.57
C ALA A 16 -1.60 14.26 -3.72
N ALA A 17 -1.30 13.24 -2.93
CA ALA A 17 -0.10 13.22 -2.09
C ALA A 17 1.20 13.25 -2.93
N ILE A 18 1.27 12.49 -4.02
CA ILE A 18 2.41 12.50 -4.94
C ILE A 18 2.60 13.89 -5.55
N HIS A 19 1.52 14.50 -6.05
CA HIS A 19 1.59 15.82 -6.70
C HIS A 19 1.93 16.96 -5.72
N ASN A 20 1.76 16.73 -4.42
CA ASN A 20 2.12 17.69 -3.37
C ASN A 20 3.47 17.38 -2.69
N GLY A 21 4.30 16.52 -3.30
CA GLY A 21 5.69 16.33 -2.89
C GLY A 21 5.92 15.30 -1.80
N ALA A 22 5.03 14.32 -1.63
CA ALA A 22 5.32 13.17 -0.78
C ALA A 22 6.49 12.35 -1.37
N ASP A 23 7.46 11.98 -0.52
CA ASP A 23 8.57 11.09 -0.89
C ASP A 23 8.13 9.61 -0.85
N ALA A 24 7.13 9.31 -0.02
CA ALA A 24 6.55 7.99 0.11
C ALA A 24 5.08 8.03 0.52
N ILE A 25 4.35 6.96 0.20
CA ILE A 25 2.95 6.76 0.57
C ILE A 25 2.82 5.48 1.38
N TYR A 26 2.11 5.53 2.52
CA TYR A 26 1.64 4.32 3.19
C TYR A 26 0.15 4.09 2.92
N LEU A 27 -0.19 2.85 2.59
CA LEU A 27 -1.53 2.43 2.20
C LEU A 27 -1.76 0.97 2.57
N GLY A 28 -2.99 0.48 2.43
CA GLY A 28 -3.36 -0.89 2.80
C GLY A 28 -4.25 -1.55 1.76
N GLY A 29 -4.07 -2.86 1.60
CA GLY A 29 -5.02 -3.70 0.88
C GLY A 29 -6.19 -4.12 1.76
N LYS A 30 -7.09 -4.91 1.18
CA LYS A 30 -8.26 -5.46 1.89
C LYS A 30 -7.92 -6.53 2.94
N SER A 31 -6.72 -7.11 2.88
CA SER A 31 -6.27 -8.18 3.77
C SER A 31 -5.04 -7.74 4.57
N PHE A 32 -4.82 -8.36 5.73
CA PHE A 32 -3.63 -8.19 6.59
C PHE A 32 -3.37 -6.78 7.12
N GLY A 33 -4.31 -5.84 6.95
CA GLY A 33 -4.29 -4.50 7.53
C GLY A 33 -5.20 -4.39 8.75
N ALA A 34 -4.75 -3.72 9.81
CA ALA A 34 -5.54 -3.55 11.04
C ALA A 34 -6.76 -2.61 10.89
N ARG A 35 -6.87 -1.87 9.77
CA ARG A 35 -7.96 -0.91 9.52
C ARG A 35 -9.04 -1.55 8.63
N ALA A 36 -9.88 -2.40 9.23
CA ALA A 36 -10.93 -3.14 8.54
C ALA A 36 -11.95 -2.27 7.78
N PHE A 37 -12.19 -1.03 8.23
CA PHE A 37 -13.21 -0.11 7.68
C PHE A 37 -12.65 1.05 6.86
N ALA A 38 -11.33 1.09 6.64
CA ALA A 38 -10.76 2.13 5.78
C ALA A 38 -11.12 1.87 4.31
N GLY A 39 -11.14 2.94 3.50
CA GLY A 39 -10.94 2.79 2.06
C GLY A 39 -9.61 2.05 1.87
N ASN A 40 -9.71 0.79 1.48
CA ASN A 40 -8.57 -0.09 1.27
C ASN A 40 -8.57 -0.45 -0.20
N PHE A 41 -7.38 -0.46 -0.78
CA PHE A 41 -7.20 -0.73 -2.19
C PHE A 41 -7.49 -2.21 -2.48
N THR A 42 -8.10 -2.49 -3.63
CA THR A 42 -8.09 -3.86 -4.19
C THR A 42 -6.68 -4.27 -4.57
N ASN A 43 -6.48 -5.56 -4.88
CA ASN A 43 -5.17 -6.03 -5.37
C ASN A 43 -4.80 -5.38 -6.71
N GLU A 44 -5.79 -5.11 -7.56
CA GLU A 44 -5.64 -4.41 -8.83
C GLU A 44 -5.28 -2.94 -8.62
N GLU A 45 -6.00 -2.23 -7.75
CA GLU A 45 -5.73 -0.84 -7.42
C GLU A 45 -4.37 -0.67 -6.74
N LEU A 46 -3.93 -1.64 -5.92
CA LEU A 46 -2.59 -1.65 -5.33
C LEU A 46 -1.50 -1.76 -6.39
N LYS A 47 -1.66 -2.64 -7.38
CA LYS A 47 -0.71 -2.72 -8.50
C LYS A 47 -0.65 -1.41 -9.27
N GLU A 48 -1.81 -0.80 -9.53
CA GLU A 48 -1.89 0.52 -10.17
C GLU A 48 -1.19 1.58 -9.33
N ALA A 49 -1.44 1.63 -8.02
CA ALA A 49 -0.83 2.55 -7.07
C ALA A 49 0.70 2.44 -7.06
N VAL A 50 1.24 1.23 -6.99
CA VAL A 50 2.68 0.95 -7.02
C VAL A 50 3.30 1.43 -8.33
N ASN A 51 2.72 1.02 -9.46
CA ASN A 51 3.21 1.44 -10.77
C ASN A 51 3.16 2.96 -10.92
N TYR A 52 2.06 3.58 -10.52
CA TYR A 52 1.87 5.02 -10.61
C TYR A 52 2.90 5.76 -9.75
N ALA A 53 3.07 5.40 -8.48
CA ALA A 53 4.02 6.06 -7.57
C ALA A 53 5.47 5.95 -8.06
N HIS A 54 5.86 4.78 -8.59
CA HIS A 54 7.21 4.57 -9.13
C HIS A 54 7.52 5.43 -10.36
N LEU A 55 6.52 5.81 -11.17
CA LEU A 55 6.71 6.78 -12.26
C LEU A 55 7.17 8.16 -11.77
N TYR A 56 6.87 8.50 -10.52
CA TYR A 56 7.26 9.76 -9.87
C TYR A 56 8.43 9.60 -8.88
N GLY A 57 9.03 8.41 -8.78
CA GLY A 57 10.09 8.13 -7.81
C GLY A 57 9.61 8.06 -6.35
N VAL A 58 8.30 7.94 -6.13
CA VAL A 58 7.69 7.87 -4.79
C VAL A 58 7.59 6.43 -4.32
N LYS A 59 8.00 6.14 -3.09
CA LYS A 59 7.95 4.78 -2.52
C LYS A 59 6.55 4.42 -2.04
N ILE A 60 6.20 3.14 -2.10
CA ILE A 60 4.98 2.59 -1.47
C ILE A 60 5.34 1.71 -0.28
N TYR A 61 4.67 1.96 0.84
CA TYR A 61 4.66 1.08 2.01
C TYR A 61 3.27 0.44 2.17
N VAL A 62 3.19 -0.88 1.99
CA VAL A 62 1.95 -1.63 2.16
C VAL A 62 1.81 -2.08 3.62
N ALA A 63 0.70 -1.73 4.25
CA ALA A 63 0.39 -2.13 5.60
C ALA A 63 0.05 -3.62 5.68
N ALA A 64 0.92 -4.38 6.35
CA ALA A 64 0.72 -5.77 6.75
C ALA A 64 0.97 -5.88 8.26
N ASN A 65 0.04 -5.38 9.06
CA ASN A 65 0.25 -5.09 10.48
C ASN A 65 -0.73 -5.80 11.42
N THR A 66 -1.42 -6.84 10.94
CA THR A 66 -2.16 -7.78 11.79
C THR A 66 -1.25 -8.91 12.26
N ILE A 67 -1.65 -9.61 13.33
CA ILE A 67 -1.03 -10.88 13.70
C ILE A 67 -1.29 -11.86 12.55
N ILE A 68 -0.27 -12.63 12.15
CA ILE A 68 -0.36 -13.67 11.13
C ILE A 68 -0.32 -15.01 11.84
N TYR A 69 -1.38 -15.80 11.73
CA TYR A 69 -1.44 -17.14 12.31
C TYR A 69 -0.82 -18.19 11.37
N ASN A 70 -0.42 -19.34 11.91
CA ASN A 70 0.23 -20.42 11.15
C ASN A 70 -0.58 -20.89 9.93
N ASN A 71 -1.92 -20.91 10.05
CA ASN A 71 -2.83 -21.30 8.98
C ASN A 71 -3.03 -20.21 7.91
N GLU A 72 -2.57 -18.98 8.15
CA GLU A 72 -2.67 -17.85 7.22
C GLU A 72 -1.35 -17.60 6.47
N ILE A 73 -0.26 -18.30 6.80
CA ILE A 73 1.06 -18.07 6.21
C ILE A 73 1.01 -18.18 4.68
N LYS A 74 0.30 -19.19 4.14
CA LYS A 74 0.17 -19.37 2.69
C LYS A 74 -0.52 -18.17 2.04
N ASP A 75 -1.64 -17.74 2.59
CA ASP A 75 -2.43 -16.62 2.09
C ASP A 75 -1.66 -15.29 2.20
N PHE A 76 -0.88 -15.13 3.27
CA PHE A 76 0.00 -13.98 3.46
C PHE A 76 1.12 -13.94 2.42
N LEU A 77 1.77 -15.07 2.15
CA LEU A 77 2.80 -15.18 1.11
C LEU A 77 2.22 -14.88 -0.28
N GLU A 78 1.03 -15.39 -0.58
CA GLU A 78 0.34 -15.07 -1.83
C GLU A 78 0.01 -13.57 -1.91
N TYR A 79 -0.48 -12.97 -0.83
CA TYR A 79 -0.76 -11.53 -0.74
C TYR A 79 0.48 -10.67 -1.03
N ILE A 80 1.61 -10.90 -0.36
CA ILE A 80 2.82 -10.08 -0.58
C ILE A 80 3.45 -10.28 -1.96
N ASN A 81 3.34 -11.49 -2.53
CA ASN A 81 3.95 -11.82 -3.82
C ASN A 81 3.27 -11.07 -4.99
N ILE A 82 2.08 -10.50 -4.76
CA ILE A 82 1.40 -9.63 -5.73
C ILE A 82 2.19 -8.34 -5.97
N TYR A 83 2.95 -7.87 -4.97
CA TYR A 83 3.58 -6.55 -4.96
C TYR A 83 5.10 -6.56 -5.15
N ILE A 84 5.74 -7.71 -4.98
CA ILE A 84 7.17 -7.91 -5.15
C ILE A 84 7.41 -8.39 -6.58
N LYS A 85 7.86 -7.50 -7.47
CA LYS A 85 8.41 -7.83 -8.79
C LYS A 85 9.81 -7.25 -8.93
#